data_AF-A0A9E3R1H1-F1
#
_entry.id   AF-A0A9E3R1H1-F1
#
_cell.length_a   1.000
_cell.length_b   1.000
_cell.length_c   1.000
_cell.angle_alpha   90.00
_cell.angle_beta   90.00
_cell.angle_gamma   90.00
#
_symmetry.space_group_name_H-M   'P 1'
#
loop_
_entity.id
_entity.type
_entity.pdbx_description
1 polymer ?
#
loop_
_entity_poly.entity_id
_entity_poly.type
_entity_poly.pdbx_seq_one_letter_code
_entity_poly.pdbx_strand_id
1 'polypeptide(L)'
;MAVAVVQRAARWLGSPCWRSRRDARSALSFIVDSPPFAGRVRPLLVTPRETPTMKRLVVVATLALAATAAAEQSKFNLHLEPALGGGLNRSMFVAGGWLKLDTTMFELGPVAPEFEIFGIGAQNRSYLADGAAYGGGIGVRARFFNDEKGYLFTPGKSSTGNAWGNLWLDAHLTFQHGGLGIGFDASAGYEFSLVEGLQVGPLLRFSLAGNNTMLMGGLSFSVGFPSAVPTDSDNDNDGIKGEADKCPDVAEDKDGFEDQDGCPDPDNDKDGIDDAKDKCPDTAGPAANNGCPWGDTDGDGLKDDADKCPNAAEDKDGFQDDDGCPETDNDGDGIEDSKDKCPNDAEDKDGFQDDDGCPEKDNDGDGIEDAKDKCPNEPETFNGTDDEDGCPEKEATVYVTKEKIVITEKVFFATGKADILPKSFALLDNVAAVLKKFPNVKKVRVEGHTDDVGEAKANLELSERRAKSVYDAMVKRGIDKTRLESAGYGDTKPLVAEKTDSAREQNRRVEFTIVEMEPSK
;
A
#
# COMPACT_ATOMS: atom_id res chain seq x y z
N MET A 1 25.01 12.42 41.32
CA MET A 1 26.31 11.77 40.97
C MET A 1 27.53 12.60 41.40
N ALA A 2 27.60 13.91 41.16
CA ALA A 2 28.74 14.77 41.52
C ALA A 2 29.20 14.69 43.00
N VAL A 3 28.24 14.67 43.95
CA VAL A 3 28.54 14.52 45.39
C VAL A 3 29.26 13.20 45.72
N ALA A 4 28.92 12.12 45.01
CA ALA A 4 29.52 10.80 45.23
C ALA A 4 30.95 10.70 44.66
N VAL A 5 31.24 11.43 43.59
CA VAL A 5 32.59 11.53 42.98
C VAL A 5 33.53 12.32 43.90
N VAL A 6 33.06 13.44 44.46
CA VAL A 6 33.82 14.24 45.45
C VAL A 6 34.07 13.47 46.75
N GLN A 7 33.07 12.71 47.23
CA GLN A 7 33.23 11.85 48.41
C GLN A 7 34.22 10.69 48.21
N ARG A 8 34.33 10.14 46.98
CA ARG A 8 35.32 9.10 46.66
C ARG A 8 36.74 9.67 46.49
N ALA A 9 36.88 10.84 45.89
CA ALA A 9 38.18 11.52 45.76
C ALA A 9 38.78 11.87 47.14
N ALA A 10 37.95 12.29 48.11
CA ALA A 10 38.38 12.59 49.47
C ALA A 10 38.84 11.34 50.27
N ARG A 11 38.36 10.14 49.93
CA ARG A 11 38.80 8.88 50.55
C ARG A 11 40.12 8.35 49.99
N TRP A 12 40.47 8.72 48.76
CA TRP A 12 41.69 8.26 48.09
C TRP A 12 42.94 9.04 48.56
N LEU A 13 42.78 10.30 48.98
CA LEU A 13 43.86 11.18 49.47
C LEU A 13 44.20 11.01 50.97
N GLY A 14 44.31 9.75 51.44
CA GLY A 14 44.55 9.32 52.82
C GLY A 14 45.00 10.40 53.83
N SER A 15 44.08 10.85 54.68
CA SER A 15 44.37 11.69 55.85
C SER A 15 43.58 11.20 57.08
N PRO A 16 44.23 10.81 58.19
CA PRO A 16 43.57 10.24 59.36
C PRO A 16 43.11 11.36 60.30
N CYS A 17 41.99 12.03 60.01
CA CYS A 17 41.51 13.10 60.89
C CYS A 17 40.00 13.31 60.85
N TRP A 18 39.21 12.26 61.11
CA TRP A 18 37.79 12.40 61.45
C TRP A 18 37.48 11.51 62.65
N ARG A 19 37.60 12.08 63.86
CA ARG A 19 37.22 11.43 65.13
C ARG A 19 36.04 12.15 65.78
N SER A 20 34.91 12.29 65.10
CA SER A 20 33.58 12.43 65.73
C SER A 20 32.46 12.54 64.70
N ARG A 21 31.34 11.83 64.91
CA ARG A 21 30.10 11.93 64.10
C ARG A 21 29.32 13.24 64.34
N ARG A 22 29.76 14.10 65.26
CA ARG A 22 29.03 15.31 65.69
C ARG A 22 29.36 16.53 64.83
N ASP A 23 30.57 16.59 64.27
CA ASP A 23 31.04 17.73 63.43
C ASP A 23 30.55 17.67 61.98
N ALA A 24 30.24 16.48 61.47
CA ALA A 24 29.68 16.28 60.14
C ALA A 24 28.24 16.78 60.00
N ARG A 25 27.45 16.77 61.09
CA ARG A 25 26.02 17.16 61.06
C ARG A 25 25.81 18.67 61.06
N SER A 26 26.66 19.43 61.77
CA SER A 26 26.48 20.89 61.90
C SER A 26 26.79 21.67 60.62
N ALA A 27 27.66 21.16 59.75
CA ALA A 27 27.97 21.79 58.46
C ALA A 27 26.92 21.48 57.37
N LEU A 28 26.21 20.35 57.49
CA LEU A 28 25.22 19.90 56.48
C LEU A 28 23.84 20.52 56.67
N SER A 29 23.48 20.95 57.88
CA SER A 29 22.18 21.58 58.17
C SER A 29 22.03 23.02 57.66
N PHE A 30 23.07 23.61 57.04
CA PHE A 30 23.00 24.93 56.41
C PHE A 30 22.73 24.88 54.89
N ILE A 31 22.67 23.67 54.30
CA ILE A 31 22.59 23.46 52.84
C ILE A 31 21.16 23.13 52.37
N VAL A 32 20.20 22.85 53.27
CA VAL A 32 18.92 22.24 52.87
C VAL A 32 17.67 23.09 53.10
N ASP A 33 17.70 24.21 53.84
CA ASP A 33 16.48 25.00 54.05
C ASP A 33 16.72 26.51 53.93
N SER A 34 16.43 27.10 52.76
CA SER A 34 16.05 28.52 52.61
C SER A 34 15.35 28.76 51.26
N PRO A 35 14.11 29.31 51.23
CA PRO A 35 13.40 29.70 50.01
C PRO A 35 13.90 31.06 49.47
N PRO A 36 13.55 31.46 48.23
CA PRO A 36 14.18 32.58 47.56
C PRO A 36 13.54 33.89 48.03
N PHE A 37 14.27 34.82 48.65
CA PHE A 37 13.78 36.19 48.74
C PHE A 37 14.86 37.26 48.85
N ALA A 38 14.61 38.33 48.10
CA ALA A 38 15.28 39.61 48.06
C ALA A 38 15.41 40.28 49.44
N GLY A 39 16.57 40.86 49.74
CA GLY A 39 16.73 41.76 50.89
C GLY A 39 18.17 41.95 51.35
N ARG A 40 18.65 43.20 51.26
CA ARG A 40 19.89 43.80 51.80
C ARG A 40 20.81 42.88 52.64
N VAL A 41 21.99 42.62 52.10
CA VAL A 41 23.13 42.05 52.85
C VAL A 41 23.67 43.09 53.84
N ARG A 42 23.61 42.79 55.14
CA ARG A 42 24.51 43.39 56.15
C ARG A 42 25.66 42.41 56.38
N PRO A 43 26.93 42.84 56.38
CA PRO A 43 28.05 41.96 56.66
C PRO A 43 28.06 41.63 58.17
N LEU A 44 27.74 40.39 58.52
CA LEU A 44 27.94 39.87 59.87
C LEU A 44 29.41 39.43 59.98
N LEU A 45 30.22 40.23 60.66
CA LEU A 45 31.62 39.92 60.95
C LEU A 45 31.68 38.78 61.99
N VAL A 46 31.79 37.53 61.52
CA VAL A 46 32.10 36.39 62.39
C VAL A 46 33.61 36.30 62.50
N THR A 47 34.17 36.55 63.69
CA THR A 47 35.59 36.33 63.99
C THR A 47 35.82 34.84 64.30
N PRO A 48 36.47 34.04 63.43
CA PRO A 48 36.67 32.62 63.68
C PRO A 48 37.97 32.40 64.46
N ARG A 49 37.86 31.69 65.58
CA ARG A 49 38.99 31.17 66.35
C ARG A 49 39.78 30.20 65.46
N GLU A 50 41.08 30.43 65.37
CA GLU A 50 41.97 29.99 64.30
C GLU A 50 42.18 28.47 64.24
N THR A 51 41.71 27.82 63.17
CA THR A 51 42.28 26.56 62.68
C THR A 51 42.33 26.56 61.14
N PRO A 52 43.41 26.07 60.51
CA PRO A 52 43.68 26.24 59.07
C PRO A 52 42.74 25.46 58.14
N THR A 53 42.06 24.44 58.64
CA THR A 53 41.14 23.59 57.86
C THR A 53 39.81 24.29 57.53
N MET A 54 39.31 25.18 58.39
CA MET A 54 38.06 25.92 58.13
C MET A 54 38.22 27.01 57.05
N LYS A 55 39.40 27.62 56.92
CA LYS A 55 39.69 28.61 55.85
C LYS A 55 39.61 27.99 54.44
N ARG A 56 39.92 26.70 54.29
CA ARG A 56 39.91 25.98 53.01
C ARG A 56 38.50 25.68 52.49
N LEU A 57 37.56 25.40 53.40
CA LEU A 57 36.21 24.97 53.04
C LEU A 57 35.29 26.15 52.69
N VAL A 58 35.45 27.28 53.40
CA VAL A 58 34.62 28.48 53.19
C VAL A 58 34.91 29.12 51.83
N VAL A 59 36.18 29.22 51.40
CA VAL A 59 36.53 29.82 50.10
C VAL A 59 35.97 29.00 48.92
N VAL A 60 36.04 27.68 49.00
CA VAL A 60 35.49 26.78 47.97
C VAL A 60 33.96 26.87 47.90
N ALA A 61 33.30 26.98 49.05
CA ALA A 61 31.85 27.13 49.11
C ALA A 61 31.37 28.50 48.58
N THR A 62 32.08 29.59 48.88
CA THR A 62 31.73 30.93 48.38
C THR A 62 31.99 31.06 46.87
N LEU A 63 33.00 30.38 46.32
CA LEU A 63 33.27 30.32 44.87
C LEU A 63 32.20 29.54 44.11
N ALA A 64 31.69 28.44 44.67
CA ALA A 64 30.59 27.68 44.08
C ALA A 64 29.28 28.50 44.03
N LEU A 65 29.02 29.31 45.06
CA LEU A 65 27.85 30.19 45.13
C LEU A 65 27.92 31.40 44.17
N ALA A 66 29.13 31.91 43.90
CA ALA A 66 29.32 32.99 42.92
C ALA A 66 29.18 32.49 41.47
N ALA A 67 29.64 31.27 41.18
CA ALA A 67 29.48 30.64 39.87
C ALA A 67 28.01 30.32 39.55
N THR A 68 27.19 29.97 40.54
CA THR A 68 25.74 29.77 40.34
C THR A 68 24.95 31.05 40.04
N ALA A 69 25.49 32.23 40.34
CA ALA A 69 24.79 33.50 40.11
C ALA A 69 25.04 34.12 38.72
N ALA A 70 25.99 33.59 37.95
CA ALA A 70 26.30 34.02 36.57
C ALA A 70 25.91 32.96 35.52
N ALA A 71 25.20 31.91 35.95
CA ALA A 71 24.87 30.75 35.14
C ALA A 71 23.50 30.89 34.48
N GLU A 72 23.44 31.70 33.44
CA GLU A 72 22.54 31.47 32.30
C GLU A 72 23.39 31.85 31.07
N GLN A 73 23.73 30.85 30.24
CA GLN A 73 24.38 30.98 28.91
C GLN A 73 25.93 31.06 28.80
N SER A 74 26.72 30.99 29.87
CA SER A 74 28.20 31.05 29.74
C SER A 74 28.89 29.68 29.84
N LYS A 75 29.82 29.36 28.93
CA LYS A 75 30.70 28.17 29.01
C LYS A 75 31.68 28.35 30.17
N PHE A 76 31.70 27.40 31.12
CA PHE A 76 32.63 27.39 32.25
C PHE A 76 33.60 26.22 32.16
N ASN A 77 34.88 26.49 32.38
CA ASN A 77 35.94 25.49 32.49
C ASN A 77 36.61 25.57 33.86
N LEU A 78 36.80 24.43 34.52
CA LEU A 78 37.54 24.34 35.78
C LEU A 78 38.92 23.72 35.53
N HIS A 79 39.98 24.46 35.85
CA HIS A 79 41.36 24.00 35.70
C HIS A 79 42.03 23.75 37.04
N LEU A 80 42.67 22.58 37.16
CA LEU A 80 43.54 22.22 38.27
C LEU A 80 44.96 21.95 37.75
N GLU A 81 45.93 22.70 38.27
CA GLU A 81 47.31 22.72 37.76
C GLU A 81 48.33 22.46 38.88
N PRO A 82 48.56 21.22 39.32
CA PRO A 82 49.67 20.91 40.21
C PRO A 82 51.02 21.05 39.48
N ALA A 83 51.99 21.75 40.10
CA ALA A 83 53.33 21.89 39.53
C ALA A 83 54.44 21.89 40.60
N LEU A 84 55.63 21.49 40.15
CA LEU A 84 56.88 21.47 40.91
C LEU A 84 57.94 22.28 40.15
N GLY A 85 58.85 22.93 40.85
CA GLY A 85 59.91 23.69 40.18
C GLY A 85 60.89 24.35 41.12
N GLY A 86 61.61 25.32 40.58
CA GLY A 86 62.70 25.98 41.29
C GLY A 86 62.77 27.49 41.01
N GLY A 87 63.32 28.22 41.97
CA GLY A 87 63.74 29.61 41.78
C GLY A 87 64.98 29.67 40.89
N LEU A 88 64.99 30.59 39.92
CA LEU A 88 66.13 30.81 39.01
C LEU A 88 67.19 31.74 39.63
N ASN A 89 66.79 32.65 40.51
CA ASN A 89 67.67 33.64 41.14
C ASN A 89 67.90 33.41 42.64
N ARG A 90 67.21 32.44 43.23
CA ARG A 90 67.45 31.89 44.57
C ARG A 90 67.32 30.38 44.49
N SER A 91 68.27 29.65 45.05
CA SER A 91 68.24 28.18 45.16
C SER A 91 67.09 27.75 46.08
N MET A 92 65.88 27.69 45.54
CA MET A 92 64.65 27.38 46.27
C MET A 92 63.85 26.38 45.44
N PHE A 93 63.52 25.23 46.03
CA PHE A 93 62.58 24.28 45.46
C PHE A 93 61.15 24.68 45.84
N VAL A 94 60.21 24.57 44.91
CA VAL A 94 58.81 24.95 45.11
C VAL A 94 57.87 23.86 44.62
N ALA A 95 56.91 23.50 45.47
CA ALA A 95 55.78 22.65 45.14
C ALA A 95 54.48 23.42 45.40
N GLY A 96 53.53 23.35 44.47
CA GLY A 96 52.25 24.04 44.60
C GLY A 96 51.25 23.62 43.52
N GLY A 97 50.11 24.32 43.47
CA GLY A 97 49.16 24.16 42.39
C GLY A 97 48.21 25.35 42.28
N TRP A 98 47.55 25.46 41.13
CA TRP A 98 46.56 26.49 40.84
C TRP A 98 45.21 25.85 40.57
N LEU A 99 44.16 26.46 41.11
CA LEU A 99 42.78 26.21 40.71
C LEU A 99 42.31 27.45 39.97
N LYS A 100 41.78 27.30 38.76
CA LYS A 100 41.22 28.40 37.96
C LYS A 100 39.81 28.05 37.53
N LEU A 101 38.96 29.05 37.50
CA LEU A 101 37.64 28.99 36.90
C LEU A 101 37.64 29.97 35.73
N ASP A 102 37.48 29.44 34.54
CA ASP A 102 37.61 30.12 33.28
C ASP A 102 36.19 30.28 32.68
N THR A 103 35.87 31.47 32.16
CA THR A 103 34.64 31.73 31.41
C THR A 103 35.01 32.22 30.02
N THR A 104 34.43 31.64 28.98
CA THR A 104 34.66 32.06 27.59
C THR A 104 33.93 33.38 27.33
N MET A 105 34.65 34.42 26.91
CA MET A 105 34.04 35.75 26.66
C MET A 105 33.84 36.07 25.17
N PHE A 106 34.70 35.56 24.30
CA PHE A 106 34.64 35.80 22.86
C PHE A 106 35.11 34.56 22.11
N GLU A 107 34.30 34.11 21.15
CA GLU A 107 34.69 33.11 20.15
C GLU A 107 34.97 33.87 18.85
N LEU A 108 36.22 33.83 18.38
CA LEU A 108 36.65 34.53 17.17
C LEU A 108 36.51 33.65 15.91
N GLY A 109 35.53 32.73 15.93
CA GLY A 109 35.27 31.78 14.86
C GLY A 109 36.06 30.47 14.98
N PRO A 110 36.02 29.63 13.91
CA PRO A 110 36.36 28.21 13.93
C PRO A 110 37.74 27.80 14.43
N VAL A 111 38.73 28.66 14.22
CA VAL A 111 40.16 28.33 14.41
C VAL A 111 40.90 29.48 15.11
N ALA A 112 40.17 30.33 15.82
CA ALA A 112 40.74 31.53 16.43
C ALA A 112 40.89 31.36 17.95
N PRO A 113 41.83 32.08 18.58
CA PRO A 113 42.09 31.88 19.99
C PRO A 113 40.90 32.27 20.85
N GLU A 114 40.41 31.32 21.65
CA GLU A 114 39.47 31.62 22.71
C GLU A 114 40.17 32.36 23.83
N PHE A 115 39.60 33.49 24.27
CA PHE A 115 40.09 34.26 25.39
C PHE A 115 39.21 34.03 26.62
N GLU A 116 39.76 33.35 27.61
CA GLU A 116 39.10 33.14 28.90
C GLU A 116 39.65 34.11 29.95
N ILE A 117 38.77 34.80 30.69
CA ILE A 117 39.17 35.60 31.86
C ILE A 117 38.94 34.75 33.11
N PHE A 118 39.99 34.52 33.90
CA PHE A 118 39.87 33.76 35.14
C PHE A 118 39.69 34.67 36.36
N GLY A 119 38.89 34.20 37.32
CA GLY A 119 38.71 34.79 38.63
C GLY A 119 39.27 33.89 39.73
N ILE A 120 40.31 34.36 40.42
CA ILE A 120 40.79 33.85 41.73
C ILE A 120 41.55 32.51 41.66
N GLY A 121 42.86 32.60 41.46
CA GLY A 121 43.78 31.51 41.76
C GLY A 121 43.98 31.35 43.27
N ALA A 122 43.90 30.13 43.80
CA ALA A 122 44.31 29.83 45.16
C ALA A 122 45.65 29.06 45.13
N GLN A 123 46.73 29.70 45.57
CA GLN A 123 48.05 29.07 45.67
C GLN A 123 48.26 28.52 47.08
N ASN A 124 48.70 27.26 47.20
CA ASN A 124 49.29 26.75 48.44
C ASN A 124 50.81 26.77 48.31
N ARG A 125 51.46 27.88 48.71
CA ARG A 125 52.91 27.96 48.88
C ARG A 125 53.28 27.54 50.30
N SER A 126 53.64 26.27 50.50
CA SER A 126 54.11 25.80 51.83
C SER A 126 55.58 26.14 52.14
N TYR A 127 56.15 27.21 51.54
CA TYR A 127 57.60 27.46 51.59
C TYR A 127 58.02 28.94 51.82
N LEU A 128 57.07 29.83 52.14
CA LEU A 128 57.41 31.06 52.85
C LEU A 128 57.29 30.75 54.35
N ALA A 129 58.26 31.19 55.16
CA ALA A 129 58.30 30.91 56.59
C ALA A 129 57.03 31.32 57.37
N ASP A 130 56.12 32.08 56.74
CA ASP A 130 54.86 32.56 57.30
C ASP A 130 53.63 32.22 56.44
N GLY A 131 53.37 30.93 56.21
CA GLY A 131 52.05 30.45 55.81
C GLY A 131 51.65 30.68 54.34
N ALA A 132 50.69 29.87 53.89
CA ALA A 132 50.21 29.84 52.51
C ALA A 132 49.68 31.21 52.04
N ALA A 133 50.34 31.82 51.05
CA ALA A 133 49.83 33.00 50.37
C ALA A 133 48.74 32.59 49.37
N TYR A 134 47.48 32.74 49.78
CA TYR A 134 46.33 32.75 48.86
C TYR A 134 46.41 34.02 48.02
N GLY A 135 47.00 33.94 46.83
CA GLY A 135 47.08 35.06 45.91
C GLY A 135 46.10 34.91 44.75
N GLY A 136 44.99 35.65 44.80
CA GLY A 136 44.07 35.76 43.68
C GLY A 136 44.74 36.49 42.52
N GLY A 137 44.26 36.23 41.31
CA GLY A 137 44.74 36.89 40.11
C GLY A 137 43.64 37.01 39.07
N ILE A 138 43.90 37.85 38.07
CA ILE A 138 43.11 37.99 36.85
C ILE A 138 44.08 37.82 35.70
N GLY A 139 43.62 37.21 34.63
CA GLY A 139 44.46 36.96 33.48
C GLY A 139 43.67 36.36 32.35
N VAL A 140 44.39 36.12 31.28
CA VAL A 140 43.83 35.73 30.00
C VAL A 140 44.49 34.42 29.58
N ARG A 141 43.67 33.47 29.15
CA ARG A 141 44.12 32.26 28.48
C ARG A 141 43.71 32.30 27.02
N ALA A 142 44.66 32.03 26.13
CA ALA A 142 44.47 31.85 24.70
C ALA A 142 44.63 30.37 24.33
N ARG A 143 43.67 29.79 23.61
CA ARG A 143 43.70 28.40 23.11
C ARG A 143 43.79 28.36 21.60
N PHE A 144 44.78 27.67 21.03
CA PHE A 144 45.09 27.83 19.59
C PHE A 144 44.43 26.81 18.67
N PHE A 145 43.92 25.71 19.21
CA PHE A 145 43.32 24.62 18.43
C PHE A 145 41.98 24.25 19.06
N ASN A 146 40.91 24.97 18.71
CA ASN A 146 39.54 24.62 19.08
C ASN A 146 38.70 24.35 17.83
N ASP A 147 37.58 23.64 17.97
CA ASP A 147 36.58 23.45 16.92
C ASP A 147 35.41 24.45 17.03
N GLU A 148 34.62 24.57 15.97
CA GLU A 148 33.55 25.58 15.76
C GLU A 148 32.42 25.56 16.78
N LYS A 149 32.30 24.53 17.61
CA LYS A 149 31.20 24.40 18.58
C LYS A 149 31.61 24.80 20.00
N GLY A 150 32.88 25.18 20.19
CA GLY A 150 33.49 25.51 21.48
C GLY A 150 33.17 24.49 22.59
N TYR A 151 33.07 23.22 22.19
CA TYR A 151 33.09 22.01 23.00
C TYR A 151 33.96 21.01 22.27
N LEU A 152 34.90 20.40 22.99
CA LEU A 152 35.80 19.40 22.42
C LEU A 152 35.02 18.22 21.83
N PHE A 153 35.06 18.07 20.50
CA PHE A 153 34.72 16.87 19.75
C PHE A 153 33.31 16.26 19.97
N THR A 154 32.63 16.00 18.86
CA THR A 154 31.61 14.95 18.75
C THR A 154 32.30 13.57 18.73
N PRO A 155 32.15 12.70 19.76
CA PRO A 155 32.59 11.33 19.65
C PRO A 155 31.57 10.56 18.80
N GLY A 156 31.86 10.33 17.51
CA GLY A 156 30.95 9.51 16.70
C GLY A 156 31.19 9.40 15.20
N LYS A 157 31.95 10.29 14.56
CA LYS A 157 32.27 10.18 13.13
C LYS A 157 33.80 10.08 12.93
N SER A 158 34.26 8.83 12.81
CA SER A 158 35.64 8.35 12.58
C SER A 158 36.49 8.02 13.83
N SER A 159 36.83 6.74 13.93
CA SER A 159 37.67 6.08 14.92
C SER A 159 39.17 6.37 14.74
N THR A 160 39.54 7.59 14.38
CA THR A 160 40.94 8.03 14.36
C THR A 160 41.10 9.14 15.39
N GLY A 161 41.47 8.73 16.60
CA GLY A 161 41.75 9.62 17.72
C GLY A 161 42.65 10.77 17.27
N ASN A 162 42.14 12.00 17.40
CA ASN A 162 42.91 13.16 17.00
C ASN A 162 43.96 13.43 18.10
N ALA A 163 45.20 13.04 17.81
CA ALA A 163 46.39 13.22 18.65
C ALA A 163 46.80 14.70 18.87
N TRP A 164 45.93 15.65 18.54
CA TRP A 164 46.31 17.04 18.26
C TRP A 164 46.19 17.99 19.44
N GLY A 165 45.62 17.53 20.56
CA GLY A 165 45.58 18.24 21.85
C GLY A 165 45.20 19.73 21.76
N ASN A 166 45.26 20.44 22.87
CA ASN A 166 44.99 21.87 22.90
C ASN A 166 46.22 22.58 23.45
N LEU A 167 46.91 23.32 22.57
CA LEU A 167 47.96 24.24 22.97
C LEU A 167 47.31 25.50 23.54
N TRP A 168 47.67 25.84 24.77
CA TRP A 168 47.22 27.07 25.40
C TRP A 168 48.39 27.87 25.97
N LEU A 169 48.22 29.18 25.96
CA LEU A 169 49.06 30.14 26.65
C LEU A 169 48.19 30.92 27.63
N ASP A 170 48.66 31.12 28.84
CA ASP A 170 48.02 32.03 29.76
C ASP A 170 49.01 33.02 30.39
N ALA A 171 48.47 34.16 30.78
CA ALA A 171 49.20 35.21 31.48
C ALA A 171 48.34 35.74 32.61
N HIS A 172 48.90 35.86 33.81
CA HIS A 172 48.18 36.25 35.01
C HIS A 172 48.87 37.36 35.77
N LEU A 173 48.09 38.34 36.21
CA LEU A 173 48.49 39.26 37.27
C LEU A 173 48.14 38.64 38.61
N THR A 174 49.12 38.42 39.48
CA THR A 174 48.90 37.82 40.81
C THR A 174 49.05 38.85 41.92
N PHE A 175 48.11 38.83 42.87
CA PHE A 175 48.12 39.68 44.04
C PHE A 175 48.59 38.88 45.26
N GLN A 176 49.62 39.34 45.96
CA GLN A 176 50.12 38.65 47.16
C GLN A 176 49.36 39.04 48.43
N HIS A 177 49.08 38.08 49.31
CA HIS A 177 48.49 38.37 50.61
C HIS A 177 49.55 38.93 51.57
N GLY A 178 49.27 40.08 52.20
CA GLY A 178 50.14 40.70 53.22
C GLY A 178 51.04 41.85 52.75
N GLY A 179 50.93 42.32 51.51
CA GLY A 179 51.64 43.49 51.00
C GLY A 179 51.20 43.91 49.58
N LEU A 180 51.63 45.09 49.13
CA LEU A 180 51.27 45.69 47.82
C LEU A 180 52.15 45.13 46.68
N GLY A 181 52.28 43.80 46.63
CA GLY A 181 53.11 43.09 45.65
C GLY A 181 52.29 42.64 44.45
N ILE A 182 52.70 43.07 43.25
CA ILE A 182 52.17 42.62 41.97
C ILE A 182 53.14 41.58 41.40
N GLY A 183 52.63 40.41 41.03
CA GLY A 183 53.36 39.37 40.31
C GLY A 183 52.78 39.12 38.91
N PHE A 184 53.58 38.48 38.06
CA PHE A 184 53.21 38.04 36.73
C PHE A 184 53.49 36.55 36.58
N ASP A 185 52.50 35.78 36.20
CA ASP A 185 52.69 34.38 35.80
C ASP A 185 52.42 34.25 34.30
N ALA A 186 53.21 33.45 33.59
CA ALA A 186 52.89 32.99 32.26
C ALA A 186 53.01 31.46 32.22
N SER A 187 52.03 30.76 31.67
CA SER A 187 52.16 29.34 31.40
C SER A 187 51.83 28.98 29.96
N ALA A 188 52.46 27.91 29.52
CA ALA A 188 52.14 27.22 28.29
C ALA A 188 51.83 25.77 28.66
N GLY A 189 50.81 25.20 28.05
CA GLY A 189 50.48 23.80 28.25
C GLY A 189 49.86 23.20 27.01
N TYR A 190 49.80 21.87 27.03
CA TYR A 190 49.18 21.10 25.97
C TYR A 190 48.27 20.06 26.61
N GLU A 191 46.97 20.14 26.35
CA GLU A 191 45.95 19.27 26.97
C GLU A 191 45.42 18.24 25.97
N PHE A 192 45.27 16.99 26.39
CA PHE A 192 44.66 15.92 25.61
C PHE A 192 43.28 15.59 26.20
N SER A 193 42.27 15.41 25.35
CA SER A 193 40.95 14.94 25.78
C SER A 193 40.99 13.47 26.17
N LEU A 194 40.53 13.14 27.38
CA LEU A 194 40.37 11.76 27.83
C LEU A 194 38.97 11.23 27.50
N VAL A 195 37.95 12.06 27.76
CA VAL A 195 36.53 11.84 27.45
C VAL A 195 35.88 13.22 27.23
N GLU A 196 34.63 13.24 26.77
CA GLU A 196 33.86 14.49 26.64
C GLU A 196 33.89 15.29 27.95
N GLY A 197 34.31 16.54 27.86
CA GLY A 197 34.42 17.45 29.01
C GLY A 197 35.59 17.21 29.98
N LEU A 198 36.51 16.25 29.75
CA LEU A 198 37.69 16.03 30.62
C LEU A 198 39.00 16.01 29.83
N GLN A 199 39.94 16.88 30.20
CA GLN A 199 41.26 16.97 29.56
C GLN A 199 42.40 16.90 30.57
N VAL A 200 43.55 16.41 30.14
CA VAL A 200 44.78 16.38 30.93
C VAL A 200 46.00 16.65 30.06
N GLY A 201 47.03 17.32 30.57
CA GLY A 201 48.32 17.30 29.88
C GLY A 201 49.42 18.13 30.55
N PRO A 202 50.64 18.13 29.99
CA PRO A 202 51.77 18.83 30.59
C PRO A 202 51.61 20.35 30.53
N LEU A 203 52.14 21.03 31.55
CA LEU A 203 52.30 22.49 31.56
C LEU A 203 53.70 22.90 31.99
N LEU A 204 54.14 24.03 31.47
CA LEU A 204 55.30 24.78 31.93
C LEU A 204 54.84 26.18 32.34
N ARG A 205 55.26 26.62 33.52
CA ARG A 205 54.89 27.90 34.12
C ARG A 205 56.12 28.69 34.52
N PHE A 206 56.13 29.95 34.14
CA PHE A 206 57.05 30.96 34.59
C PHE A 206 56.33 31.93 35.53
N SER A 207 56.96 32.28 36.65
CA SER A 207 56.38 33.19 37.65
C SER A 207 57.39 34.23 38.08
N LEU A 208 56.97 35.48 38.06
CA LEU A 208 57.67 36.64 38.60
C LEU A 208 56.85 37.19 39.75
N ALA A 209 57.44 37.26 40.94
CA ALA A 209 56.76 37.82 42.09
C ALA A 209 57.75 38.67 42.89
N GLY A 210 57.63 40.00 42.76
CA GLY A 210 58.66 40.93 43.20
C GLY A 210 59.99 40.64 42.50
N ASN A 211 61.07 40.48 43.26
CA ASN A 211 62.39 40.14 42.72
C ASN A 211 62.62 38.63 42.54
N ASN A 212 61.63 37.76 42.77
CA ASN A 212 61.81 36.32 42.64
C ASN A 212 61.33 35.83 41.28
N THR A 213 62.13 35.02 40.62
CA THR A 213 61.81 34.38 39.35
C THR A 213 61.80 32.87 39.51
N MET A 214 60.75 32.22 39.02
CA MET A 214 60.53 30.78 39.16
C MET A 214 60.15 30.14 37.83
N LEU A 215 60.62 28.91 37.64
CA LEU A 215 60.20 28.03 36.54
C LEU A 215 59.66 26.73 37.14
N MET A 216 58.48 26.31 36.70
CA MET A 216 57.75 25.16 37.22
C MET A 216 57.18 24.32 36.09
N GLY A 217 57.30 22.99 36.21
CA GLY A 217 56.66 22.02 35.33
C GLY A 217 55.59 21.24 36.09
N GLY A 218 54.49 20.92 35.42
CA GLY A 218 53.34 20.29 36.06
C GLY A 218 52.39 19.60 35.09
N LEU A 219 51.21 19.29 35.60
CA LEU A 219 50.08 18.79 34.83
C LEU A 219 48.92 19.78 34.93
N SER A 220 48.16 19.92 33.85
CA SER A 220 46.88 20.61 33.82
C SER A 220 45.77 19.56 33.71
N PHE A 221 44.71 19.74 34.50
CA PHE A 221 43.48 18.99 34.41
C PHE A 221 42.35 19.98 34.15
N SER A 222 41.61 19.80 33.06
CA SER A 222 40.47 20.65 32.70
C SER A 222 39.18 19.86 32.73
N VAL A 223 38.14 20.43 33.34
CA VAL A 223 36.77 19.93 33.26
C VAL A 223 35.87 21.00 32.64
N GLY A 224 35.29 20.70 31.48
CA GLY A 224 34.30 21.54 30.80
C GLY A 224 32.88 21.00 31.01
N PHE A 225 31.91 21.90 31.16
CA PHE A 225 30.51 21.54 31.35
C PHE A 225 29.71 21.81 30.07
N PRO A 226 28.98 20.82 29.50
CA PRO A 226 28.22 21.01 28.27
C PRO A 226 27.09 22.03 28.46
N SER A 227 26.93 22.90 27.46
CA SER A 227 25.80 23.80 27.29
C SER A 227 24.87 23.10 26.32
N ALA A 228 23.57 23.17 26.59
CA ALA A 228 22.56 22.65 25.66
C ALA A 228 22.78 23.23 24.26
N VAL A 229 22.56 22.41 23.23
CA VAL A 229 22.60 22.82 21.82
C VAL A 229 21.73 24.07 21.67
N PRO A 230 22.23 25.16 21.05
CA PRO A 230 21.44 26.36 20.80
C PRO A 230 20.15 26.00 20.05
N THR A 231 19.03 26.53 20.50
CA THR A 231 17.67 26.24 19.96
C THR A 231 17.47 26.73 18.52
N ASP A 232 18.48 27.37 17.91
CA ASP A 232 18.47 27.97 16.57
C ASP A 232 19.47 27.33 15.60
N SER A 233 20.08 26.19 15.96
CA SER A 233 21.00 25.44 15.09
C SER A 233 20.23 24.70 13.98
N ASP A 234 20.81 24.71 12.78
CA ASP A 234 20.37 24.06 11.55
C ASP A 234 21.57 23.25 11.06
N ASN A 235 21.61 21.96 11.40
CA ASN A 235 22.85 21.17 11.37
C ASN A 235 23.14 20.58 9.99
N ASP A 236 22.10 20.21 9.25
CA ASP A 236 22.16 19.66 7.89
C ASP A 236 21.86 20.71 6.81
N ASN A 237 21.46 21.92 7.21
CA ASN A 237 21.21 23.08 6.33
C ASN A 237 20.01 22.90 5.40
N ASP A 238 18.99 22.17 5.84
CA ASP A 238 17.76 22.04 5.09
C ASP A 238 16.79 23.23 5.28
N GLY A 239 17.05 24.09 6.28
CA GLY A 239 16.29 25.30 6.58
C GLY A 239 15.25 25.14 7.69
N ILE A 240 15.10 23.95 8.26
CA ILE A 240 14.28 23.62 9.43
C ILE A 240 15.22 23.56 10.63
N LYS A 241 14.77 24.08 11.78
CA LYS A 241 15.68 24.41 12.89
C LYS A 241 15.17 23.92 14.22
N GLY A 242 16.11 23.56 15.09
CA GLY A 242 15.85 23.30 16.50
C GLY A 242 14.81 22.19 16.70
N GLU A 243 13.77 22.45 17.49
CA GLU A 243 12.74 21.45 17.82
C GLU A 243 11.72 21.20 16.69
N ALA A 244 11.72 22.04 15.65
CA ALA A 244 10.87 21.82 14.49
C ALA A 244 11.43 20.73 13.56
N ASP A 245 12.74 20.51 13.62
CA ASP A 245 13.47 19.50 12.85
C ASP A 245 13.50 18.18 13.64
N LYS A 246 12.81 17.17 13.11
CA LYS A 246 12.74 15.82 13.69
C LYS A 246 13.95 14.97 13.30
N CYS A 247 14.69 15.33 12.26
CA CYS A 247 15.89 14.62 11.79
C CYS A 247 17.11 15.55 11.72
N PRO A 248 17.66 16.03 12.86
CA PRO A 248 18.62 17.15 12.90
C PRO A 248 20.03 16.90 12.38
N ASP A 249 20.25 15.83 11.63
CA ASP A 249 21.51 15.45 11.02
C ASP A 249 21.31 14.95 9.58
N VAL A 250 20.08 14.98 9.05
CA VAL A 250 19.69 14.44 7.74
C VAL A 250 18.73 15.42 7.08
N ALA A 251 19.24 16.11 6.05
CA ALA A 251 18.45 17.11 5.34
C ALA A 251 17.17 16.53 4.72
N GLU A 252 16.07 17.26 4.92
CA GLU A 252 14.79 17.17 4.22
C GLU A 252 14.93 17.09 2.69
N ASP A 253 14.08 16.29 2.03
CA ASP A 253 14.11 16.07 0.58
C ASP A 253 13.08 16.85 -0.25
N LYS A 254 12.43 17.89 0.30
CA LYS A 254 11.77 19.01 -0.43
C LYS A 254 11.10 18.64 -1.75
N ASP A 255 10.22 17.65 -1.71
CA ASP A 255 9.47 17.19 -2.87
C ASP A 255 7.99 17.64 -2.82
N GLY A 256 7.59 18.28 -1.73
CA GLY A 256 6.24 18.79 -1.50
C GLY A 256 5.37 17.91 -0.61
N PHE A 257 5.91 16.77 -0.13
CA PHE A 257 5.29 15.88 0.84
C PHE A 257 5.97 16.04 2.21
N GLU A 258 5.19 16.27 3.26
CA GLU A 258 5.64 16.37 4.66
C GLU A 258 6.89 17.24 5.00
N ASP A 259 7.38 18.08 4.06
CA ASP A 259 8.49 19.07 4.09
C ASP A 259 8.65 19.96 5.34
N GLN A 260 7.72 19.95 6.29
CA GLN A 260 7.73 20.84 7.46
C GLN A 260 8.40 20.22 8.69
N ASP A 261 8.72 18.94 8.65
CA ASP A 261 9.19 18.21 9.82
C ASP A 261 10.70 17.93 9.85
N GLY A 262 11.43 18.24 8.77
CA GLY A 262 12.89 18.16 8.73
C GLY A 262 13.40 16.75 8.51
N CYS A 263 12.54 15.81 8.15
CA CYS A 263 12.91 14.44 7.84
C CYS A 263 12.63 14.16 6.36
N PRO A 264 13.60 13.63 5.61
CA PRO A 264 13.32 13.20 4.26
C PRO A 264 12.29 12.06 4.25
N ASP A 265 11.39 12.09 3.27
CA ASP A 265 10.35 11.11 3.01
C ASP A 265 10.62 10.44 1.65
N PRO A 266 11.40 9.34 1.60
CA PRO A 266 11.82 8.77 0.32
C PRO A 266 10.74 7.95 -0.41
N ASP A 267 9.59 7.72 0.22
CA ASP A 267 8.46 6.87 -0.23
C ASP A 267 7.17 7.43 0.40
N ASN A 268 6.58 8.41 -0.28
CA ASN A 268 5.49 9.23 0.24
C ASN A 268 4.20 8.44 0.48
N ASP A 269 3.85 7.54 -0.44
CA ASP A 269 2.62 6.74 -0.37
C ASP A 269 2.77 5.38 0.34
N LYS A 270 4.01 5.01 0.67
CA LYS A 270 4.39 3.85 1.49
C LYS A 270 4.05 2.53 0.82
N ASP A 271 4.13 2.47 -0.50
CA ASP A 271 3.95 1.24 -1.28
C ASP A 271 5.23 0.37 -1.35
N GLY A 272 6.36 0.92 -0.89
CA GLY A 272 7.67 0.27 -0.86
C GLY A 272 8.56 0.57 -2.07
N ILE A 273 8.21 1.54 -2.91
CA ILE A 273 8.99 2.06 -4.03
C ILE A 273 9.38 3.50 -3.75
N ASP A 274 10.68 3.79 -3.76
CA ASP A 274 11.12 5.17 -3.53
C ASP A 274 10.55 6.13 -4.59
N ASP A 275 10.19 7.37 -4.23
CA ASP A 275 9.54 8.36 -5.11
C ASP A 275 10.33 8.63 -6.41
N ALA A 276 11.67 8.54 -6.35
CA ALA A 276 12.55 8.68 -7.50
C ALA A 276 12.38 7.57 -8.56
N LYS A 277 11.77 6.45 -8.19
CA LYS A 277 11.48 5.27 -9.04
C LYS A 277 9.97 5.06 -9.22
N ASP A 278 9.15 5.77 -8.47
CA ASP A 278 7.71 5.73 -8.56
C ASP A 278 7.17 6.61 -9.70
N LYS A 279 6.23 6.09 -10.49
CA LYS A 279 5.53 6.90 -11.50
C LYS A 279 4.34 7.67 -10.91
N CYS A 280 3.85 7.25 -9.76
CA CYS A 280 2.75 7.83 -9.01
C CYS A 280 3.15 8.05 -7.52
N PRO A 281 4.12 8.94 -7.22
CA PRO A 281 4.71 9.09 -5.87
C PRO A 281 3.71 9.30 -4.72
N ASP A 282 2.54 9.87 -5.01
CA ASP A 282 1.52 10.18 -4.01
C ASP A 282 0.37 9.15 -3.95
N THR A 283 0.44 8.02 -4.67
CA THR A 283 -0.67 7.08 -4.80
C THR A 283 -0.20 5.64 -4.93
N ALA A 284 -0.30 4.93 -3.81
CA ALA A 284 0.23 3.58 -3.67
C ALA A 284 -0.18 2.63 -4.79
N GLY A 285 0.81 1.95 -5.36
CA GLY A 285 0.62 0.95 -6.41
C GLY A 285 1.56 -0.26 -6.28
N PRO A 286 1.36 -1.27 -7.13
CA PRO A 286 2.29 -2.40 -7.15
C PRO A 286 3.55 -2.06 -7.95
N ALA A 287 4.68 -2.65 -7.55
CA ALA A 287 5.93 -2.61 -8.32
C ALA A 287 5.77 -3.11 -9.76
N ALA A 288 4.81 -4.02 -10.02
CA ALA A 288 4.48 -4.49 -11.36
C ALA A 288 4.01 -3.36 -12.30
N ASN A 289 3.43 -2.29 -11.75
CA ASN A 289 2.98 -1.11 -12.49
C ASN A 289 3.80 0.15 -12.17
N ASN A 290 5.04 -0.01 -11.68
CA ASN A 290 5.94 1.09 -11.29
C ASN A 290 5.30 2.07 -10.29
N GLY A 291 4.62 1.53 -9.28
CA GLY A 291 4.04 2.33 -8.19
C GLY A 291 2.70 3.00 -8.50
N CYS A 292 2.19 2.83 -9.73
CA CYS A 292 0.85 3.32 -10.05
C CYS A 292 -0.23 2.25 -9.80
N PRO A 293 -1.42 2.62 -9.31
CA PRO A 293 -2.56 1.70 -9.31
C PRO A 293 -2.94 1.29 -10.74
N TRP A 294 -3.44 0.07 -10.91
CA TRP A 294 -3.99 -0.39 -12.18
C TRP A 294 -5.30 0.34 -12.52
N GLY A 295 -5.42 0.77 -13.77
CA GLY A 295 -6.62 1.40 -14.31
C GLY A 295 -7.65 0.38 -14.77
N ASP A 296 -8.67 0.88 -15.45
CA ASP A 296 -9.71 0.15 -16.17
C ASP A 296 -9.90 0.92 -17.48
N THR A 297 -9.16 0.50 -18.52
CA THR A 297 -8.94 1.29 -19.73
C THR A 297 -10.16 1.35 -20.64
N ASP A 298 -10.96 0.28 -20.71
CA ASP A 298 -12.18 0.21 -21.51
C ASP A 298 -13.48 0.38 -20.69
N GLY A 299 -13.39 0.35 -19.37
CA GLY A 299 -14.47 0.70 -18.46
C GLY A 299 -15.46 -0.44 -18.20
N ASP A 300 -15.05 -1.69 -18.38
CA ASP A 300 -15.92 -2.86 -18.23
C ASP A 300 -16.09 -3.33 -16.77
N GLY A 301 -15.25 -2.81 -15.86
CA GLY A 301 -15.23 -3.09 -14.44
C GLY A 301 -14.12 -4.04 -13.96
N LEU A 302 -13.34 -4.62 -14.87
CA LEU A 302 -12.08 -5.30 -14.57
C LEU A 302 -10.91 -4.32 -14.68
N LYS A 303 -9.88 -4.56 -13.87
CA LYS A 303 -8.67 -3.73 -13.93
C LYS A 303 -7.75 -4.28 -15.02
N ASP A 304 -6.95 -3.41 -15.63
CA ASP A 304 -6.05 -3.76 -16.73
C ASP A 304 -5.09 -4.95 -16.43
N ASP A 305 -4.83 -5.26 -15.15
CA ASP A 305 -4.00 -6.40 -14.73
C ASP A 305 -4.74 -7.72 -14.54
N ALA A 306 -6.05 -7.64 -14.32
CA ALA A 306 -6.95 -8.79 -14.21
C ALA A 306 -7.70 -9.07 -15.52
N ASP A 307 -7.73 -8.09 -16.42
CA ASP A 307 -8.40 -8.11 -17.71
C ASP A 307 -7.50 -8.73 -18.79
N LYS A 308 -8.01 -9.75 -19.49
CA LYS A 308 -7.30 -10.39 -20.61
C LYS A 308 -7.34 -9.56 -21.89
N CYS A 309 -8.30 -8.65 -22.02
CA CYS A 309 -8.50 -7.75 -23.14
C CYS A 309 -8.61 -6.27 -22.69
N PRO A 310 -7.55 -5.65 -22.14
CA PRO A 310 -7.59 -4.30 -21.52
C PRO A 310 -7.96 -3.11 -22.43
N ASN A 311 -8.39 -3.32 -23.66
CA ASN A 311 -8.79 -2.25 -24.57
C ASN A 311 -10.12 -2.56 -25.28
N ALA A 312 -10.83 -3.60 -24.84
CA ALA A 312 -12.06 -4.07 -25.45
C ALA A 312 -13.02 -4.49 -24.35
N ALA A 313 -14.00 -3.65 -24.08
CA ALA A 313 -14.94 -3.89 -22.99
C ALA A 313 -15.75 -5.17 -23.19
N GLU A 314 -15.81 -5.98 -22.14
CA GLU A 314 -16.65 -7.16 -21.97
C GLU A 314 -18.13 -6.93 -22.37
N ASP A 315 -18.74 -7.91 -23.05
CA ASP A 315 -20.10 -7.83 -23.58
C ASP A 315 -21.18 -8.61 -22.80
N LYS A 316 -20.94 -9.01 -21.56
CA LYS A 316 -21.97 -9.35 -20.52
C LYS A 316 -23.28 -9.94 -21.04
N ASP A 317 -23.19 -11.04 -21.75
CA ASP A 317 -24.32 -11.78 -22.32
C ASP A 317 -24.58 -13.11 -21.59
N GLY A 318 -23.73 -13.45 -20.62
CA GLY A 318 -23.80 -14.67 -19.82
C GLY A 318 -22.85 -15.78 -20.32
N PHE A 319 -22.05 -15.51 -21.34
CA PHE A 319 -20.96 -16.36 -21.80
C PHE A 319 -19.63 -15.72 -21.40
N GLN A 320 -18.80 -16.47 -20.67
CA GLN A 320 -17.42 -16.09 -20.30
C GLN A 320 -17.15 -14.67 -19.71
N ASP A 321 -18.18 -13.92 -19.27
CA ASP A 321 -18.20 -12.59 -18.60
C ASP A 321 -17.12 -12.27 -17.52
N ASP A 322 -16.37 -13.26 -17.03
CA ASP A 322 -15.44 -13.11 -15.90
C ASP A 322 -14.01 -12.72 -16.32
N ASP A 323 -13.68 -12.70 -17.62
CA ASP A 323 -12.30 -12.55 -18.08
C ASP A 323 -11.94 -11.24 -18.80
N GLY A 324 -12.94 -10.40 -19.08
CA GLY A 324 -12.79 -9.05 -19.64
C GLY A 324 -12.67 -9.02 -21.16
N CYS A 325 -12.86 -10.15 -21.83
CA CYS A 325 -12.80 -10.23 -23.28
C CYS A 325 -14.20 -10.40 -23.88
N PRO A 326 -14.65 -9.46 -24.73
CA PRO A 326 -15.93 -9.65 -25.41
C PRO A 326 -15.89 -10.83 -26.38
N GLU A 327 -16.88 -11.70 -26.29
CA GLU A 327 -17.06 -12.86 -27.17
C GLU A 327 -18.15 -12.59 -28.22
N THR A 328 -17.74 -12.07 -29.37
CA THR A 328 -18.70 -11.70 -30.43
C THR A 328 -19.31 -12.88 -31.22
N ASP A 329 -18.84 -14.10 -30.95
CA ASP A 329 -19.18 -15.38 -31.61
C ASP A 329 -18.93 -16.51 -30.59
N ASN A 330 -19.93 -16.76 -29.75
CA ASN A 330 -19.82 -17.56 -28.53
C ASN A 330 -19.56 -19.05 -28.79
N ASP A 331 -20.16 -19.63 -29.83
CA ASP A 331 -19.95 -21.03 -30.20
C ASP A 331 -18.88 -21.24 -31.29
N GLY A 332 -18.40 -20.17 -31.91
CA GLY A 332 -17.27 -20.16 -32.82
C GLY A 332 -17.59 -20.74 -34.19
N ASP A 333 -18.84 -20.72 -34.61
CA ASP A 333 -19.27 -21.21 -35.91
C ASP A 333 -19.00 -20.21 -37.06
N GLY A 334 -18.66 -18.96 -36.73
CA GLY A 334 -18.36 -17.88 -37.66
C GLY A 334 -19.53 -16.94 -37.96
N ILE A 335 -20.66 -17.07 -37.27
CA ILE A 335 -21.80 -16.16 -37.27
C ILE A 335 -21.75 -15.36 -35.96
N GLU A 336 -21.83 -14.03 -36.05
CA GLU A 336 -21.84 -13.20 -34.84
C GLU A 336 -23.14 -13.44 -34.06
N ASP A 337 -23.07 -13.49 -32.73
CA ASP A 337 -24.20 -13.69 -31.81
C ASP A 337 -25.42 -12.82 -32.11
N SER A 338 -25.18 -11.58 -32.55
CA SER A 338 -26.25 -10.62 -32.90
C SER A 338 -27.06 -11.01 -34.15
N LYS A 339 -26.52 -11.92 -34.97
CA LYS A 339 -27.11 -12.46 -36.20
C LYS A 339 -27.45 -13.95 -36.06
N ASP A 340 -26.95 -14.59 -35.01
CA ASP A 340 -27.18 -15.98 -34.69
C ASP A 340 -28.52 -16.19 -33.94
N LYS A 341 -29.30 -17.18 -34.36
CA LYS A 341 -30.57 -17.53 -33.67
C LYS A 341 -30.37 -18.39 -32.44
N CYS A 342 -29.26 -19.12 -32.34
CA CYS A 342 -28.87 -19.88 -31.18
C CYS A 342 -27.36 -19.70 -30.92
N PRO A 343 -26.97 -18.54 -30.35
CA PRO A 343 -25.56 -18.13 -30.20
C PRO A 343 -24.64 -19.05 -29.38
N ASN A 344 -25.14 -20.17 -28.86
CA ASN A 344 -24.39 -21.09 -28.00
C ASN A 344 -24.35 -22.51 -28.57
N ASP A 345 -24.93 -22.75 -29.74
CA ASP A 345 -25.06 -24.05 -30.38
C ASP A 345 -24.52 -23.94 -31.81
N ALA A 346 -23.25 -24.31 -32.02
CA ALA A 346 -22.58 -24.13 -33.30
C ALA A 346 -23.28 -24.81 -34.48
N GLU A 347 -23.46 -24.07 -35.58
CA GLU A 347 -23.94 -24.52 -36.88
C GLU A 347 -23.14 -25.71 -37.47
N ASP A 348 -23.83 -26.73 -38.01
CA ASP A 348 -23.20 -27.94 -38.56
C ASP A 348 -22.96 -27.94 -40.07
N LYS A 349 -23.29 -26.84 -40.77
CA LYS A 349 -22.86 -26.50 -42.16
C LYS A 349 -23.01 -27.66 -43.13
N ASP A 350 -24.18 -28.27 -43.15
CA ASP A 350 -24.49 -29.41 -44.00
C ASP A 350 -25.14 -29.01 -45.34
N GLY A 351 -25.40 -27.72 -45.53
CA GLY A 351 -26.02 -27.12 -46.71
C GLY A 351 -27.52 -26.88 -46.57
N PHE A 352 -28.11 -27.20 -45.42
CA PHE A 352 -29.47 -26.85 -45.05
C PHE A 352 -29.45 -25.70 -44.05
N GLN A 353 -30.12 -24.60 -44.38
CA GLN A 353 -30.33 -23.46 -43.49
C GLN A 353 -29.10 -22.82 -42.78
N ASP A 354 -27.86 -23.17 -43.16
CA ASP A 354 -26.55 -22.67 -42.66
C ASP A 354 -26.40 -21.15 -42.38
N ASP A 355 -27.30 -20.29 -42.88
CA ASP A 355 -27.24 -18.84 -42.72
C ASP A 355 -27.85 -18.34 -41.39
N ASP A 356 -28.50 -19.21 -40.60
CA ASP A 356 -29.22 -18.81 -39.39
C ASP A 356 -28.54 -19.13 -38.06
N GLY A 357 -27.40 -19.82 -38.12
CA GLY A 357 -26.53 -20.12 -36.98
C GLY A 357 -27.02 -21.26 -36.09
N CYS A 358 -27.98 -22.05 -36.57
CA CYS A 358 -28.56 -23.12 -35.78
C CYS A 358 -28.41 -24.51 -36.36
N PRO A 359 -27.73 -25.44 -35.66
CA PRO A 359 -27.60 -26.81 -36.14
C PRO A 359 -28.98 -27.47 -36.18
N GLU A 360 -29.35 -27.89 -37.39
CA GLU A 360 -30.53 -28.69 -37.61
C GLU A 360 -30.17 -30.17 -37.49
N LYS A 361 -30.86 -30.87 -36.58
CA LYS A 361 -30.62 -32.31 -36.36
C LYS A 361 -31.48 -33.22 -37.22
N ASP A 362 -32.51 -32.66 -37.85
CA ASP A 362 -33.54 -33.32 -38.64
C ASP A 362 -34.09 -32.29 -39.63
N ASN A 363 -33.38 -32.15 -40.76
CA ASN A 363 -33.58 -31.10 -41.76
C ASN A 363 -34.97 -31.14 -42.41
N ASP A 364 -35.49 -32.33 -42.73
CA ASP A 364 -36.81 -32.47 -43.35
C ASP A 364 -37.96 -32.65 -42.36
N GLY A 365 -37.66 -32.87 -41.08
CA GLY A 365 -38.60 -32.92 -39.97
C GLY A 365 -39.43 -34.20 -39.94
N ASP A 366 -38.93 -35.29 -40.50
CA ASP A 366 -39.63 -36.58 -40.53
C ASP A 366 -39.49 -37.39 -39.20
N GLY A 367 -38.66 -36.91 -38.28
CA GLY A 367 -38.38 -37.52 -36.99
C GLY A 367 -37.21 -38.50 -36.97
N ILE A 368 -36.43 -38.61 -38.05
CA ILE A 368 -35.16 -39.31 -38.14
C ILE A 368 -34.04 -38.25 -38.18
N GLU A 369 -33.02 -38.43 -37.35
CA GLU A 369 -31.90 -37.47 -37.31
C GLU A 369 -31.06 -37.58 -38.59
N ASP A 370 -30.55 -36.47 -39.13
CA ASP A 370 -29.79 -36.41 -40.40
C ASP A 370 -28.60 -37.38 -40.42
N ALA A 371 -27.95 -37.58 -39.27
CA ALA A 371 -26.84 -38.53 -39.12
C ALA A 371 -27.24 -40.02 -39.29
N LYS A 372 -28.53 -40.32 -39.15
CA LYS A 372 -29.14 -41.66 -39.33
C LYS A 372 -30.01 -41.72 -40.59
N ASP A 373 -30.22 -40.59 -41.23
CA ASP A 373 -31.05 -40.42 -42.41
C ASP A 373 -30.24 -40.65 -43.69
N LYS A 374 -30.74 -41.52 -44.60
CA LYS A 374 -30.09 -41.72 -45.91
C LYS A 374 -30.47 -40.65 -46.93
N CYS A 375 -31.58 -39.96 -46.73
CA CYS A 375 -32.06 -38.84 -47.52
C CYS A 375 -32.39 -37.64 -46.62
N PRO A 376 -31.40 -37.01 -45.94
CA PRO A 376 -31.63 -35.96 -44.92
C PRO A 376 -32.49 -34.76 -45.33
N ASN A 377 -32.76 -34.59 -46.62
CA ASN A 377 -33.52 -33.46 -47.16
C ASN A 377 -34.85 -33.88 -47.81
N GLU A 378 -35.22 -35.15 -47.71
CA GLU A 378 -36.43 -35.73 -48.31
C GLU A 378 -37.21 -36.53 -47.27
N PRO A 379 -38.38 -36.06 -46.82
CA PRO A 379 -39.04 -36.65 -45.66
C PRO A 379 -39.53 -38.08 -45.93
N GLU A 380 -39.28 -38.97 -44.98
CA GLU A 380 -39.71 -40.37 -44.97
C GLU A 380 -41.23 -40.53 -45.05
N THR A 381 -41.63 -41.65 -45.66
CA THR A 381 -43.03 -42.04 -45.85
C THR A 381 -43.39 -43.28 -45.05
N PHE A 382 -43.93 -43.07 -43.84
CA PHE A 382 -44.34 -44.16 -42.94
C PHE A 382 -45.51 -45.01 -43.47
N ASN A 383 -45.20 -46.00 -44.29
CA ASN A 383 -46.14 -46.90 -44.96
C ASN A 383 -45.97 -48.37 -44.55
N GLY A 384 -45.03 -48.66 -43.66
CA GLY A 384 -44.73 -50.00 -43.15
C GLY A 384 -43.66 -50.75 -43.94
N THR A 385 -42.94 -50.08 -44.83
CA THR A 385 -41.81 -50.60 -45.62
C THR A 385 -40.65 -49.67 -45.38
N ASP A 386 -39.50 -50.19 -44.96
CA ASP A 386 -38.23 -49.45 -44.80
C ASP A 386 -38.27 -48.11 -44.02
N ASP A 387 -39.35 -47.81 -43.28
CA ASP A 387 -39.66 -46.65 -42.40
C ASP A 387 -38.58 -46.20 -41.36
N GLU A 388 -37.40 -46.82 -41.33
CA GLU A 388 -36.28 -46.48 -40.45
C GLU A 388 -35.07 -45.90 -41.21
N ASP A 389 -35.16 -45.78 -42.54
CA ASP A 389 -34.02 -45.41 -43.37
C ASP A 389 -33.99 -43.96 -43.86
N GLY A 390 -35.07 -43.21 -43.64
CA GLY A 390 -35.13 -41.76 -43.87
C GLY A 390 -35.39 -41.38 -45.32
N CYS A 391 -35.72 -42.35 -46.17
CA CYS A 391 -35.89 -42.11 -47.60
C CYS A 391 -37.31 -42.44 -48.07
N PRO A 392 -38.03 -41.49 -48.69
CA PRO A 392 -39.34 -41.78 -49.23
C PRO A 392 -39.26 -42.84 -50.33
N GLU A 393 -40.16 -43.83 -50.29
CA GLU A 393 -40.26 -44.77 -51.39
C GLU A 393 -40.79 -44.07 -52.65
N LYS A 394 -40.31 -44.49 -53.83
CA LYS A 394 -40.72 -43.95 -55.13
C LYS A 394 -42.23 -43.97 -55.42
N GLU A 395 -43.02 -44.69 -54.63
CA GLU A 395 -44.50 -44.72 -54.70
C GLU A 395 -45.18 -44.37 -53.38
N ALA A 396 -44.58 -43.46 -52.60
CA ALA A 396 -45.17 -42.95 -51.37
C ALA A 396 -46.61 -42.42 -51.59
N THR A 397 -47.55 -43.03 -50.88
CA THR A 397 -48.97 -42.65 -50.94
C THR A 397 -49.34 -41.54 -49.97
N VAL A 398 -48.53 -41.33 -48.93
CA VAL A 398 -48.76 -40.38 -47.83
C VAL A 398 -47.44 -39.79 -47.34
N TYR A 399 -47.35 -38.47 -47.20
CA TYR A 399 -46.23 -37.77 -46.56
C TYR A 399 -46.71 -36.54 -45.78
N VAL A 400 -45.90 -36.04 -44.84
CA VAL A 400 -46.22 -34.89 -43.99
C VAL A 400 -45.50 -33.65 -44.51
N THR A 401 -46.17 -32.51 -44.48
CA THR A 401 -45.56 -31.19 -44.69
C THR A 401 -45.87 -30.30 -43.48
N LYS A 402 -45.27 -29.10 -43.43
CA LYS A 402 -45.56 -28.10 -42.38
C LYS A 402 -47.06 -27.74 -42.26
N GLU A 403 -47.85 -27.90 -43.33
CA GLU A 403 -49.24 -27.46 -43.38
C GLU A 403 -50.27 -28.59 -43.53
N LYS A 404 -49.88 -29.73 -44.11
CA LYS A 404 -50.83 -30.78 -44.52
C LYS A 404 -50.21 -32.17 -44.42
N ILE A 405 -51.08 -33.18 -44.28
CA ILE A 405 -50.73 -34.56 -44.62
C ILE A 405 -51.21 -34.80 -46.03
N VAL A 406 -50.26 -34.91 -46.96
CA VAL A 406 -50.56 -35.04 -48.38
C VAL A 406 -50.79 -36.50 -48.70
N ILE A 407 -51.92 -36.78 -49.36
CA ILE A 407 -52.24 -38.10 -49.90
C ILE A 407 -52.21 -38.02 -51.42
N THR A 408 -51.49 -38.92 -52.09
CA THR A 408 -51.43 -38.97 -53.57
C THR A 408 -52.61 -39.73 -54.16
N GLU A 409 -53.24 -40.59 -53.35
CA GLU A 409 -54.44 -41.36 -53.69
C GLU A 409 -55.74 -40.74 -53.17
N LYS A 410 -56.89 -41.19 -53.71
CA LYS A 410 -58.22 -40.71 -53.31
C LYS A 410 -58.92 -41.63 -52.33
N VAL A 411 -59.61 -41.03 -51.36
CA VAL A 411 -60.59 -41.73 -50.53
C VAL A 411 -61.89 -41.92 -51.31
N PHE A 412 -62.28 -43.16 -51.53
CA PHE A 412 -63.47 -43.53 -52.29
C PHE A 412 -64.66 -43.80 -51.40
N PHE A 413 -65.83 -43.35 -51.84
CA PHE A 413 -67.10 -43.52 -51.14
C PHE A 413 -68.14 -44.22 -52.03
N ALA A 414 -69.11 -44.89 -51.42
CA ALA A 414 -70.28 -45.37 -52.14
C ALA A 414 -71.08 -44.20 -52.74
N THR A 415 -71.64 -44.39 -53.93
CA THR A 415 -72.32 -43.34 -54.69
C THR A 415 -73.43 -42.67 -53.89
N GLY A 416 -73.40 -41.33 -53.79
CA GLY A 416 -74.36 -40.53 -53.02
C GLY A 416 -74.31 -40.72 -51.50
N LYS A 417 -73.34 -41.48 -50.98
CA LYS A 417 -73.20 -41.82 -49.56
C LYS A 417 -71.85 -41.38 -48.99
N ALA A 418 -71.73 -41.52 -47.68
CA ALA A 418 -70.51 -41.30 -46.92
C ALA A 418 -69.82 -42.61 -46.48
N ASP A 419 -70.32 -43.77 -46.94
CA ASP A 419 -69.71 -45.07 -46.67
C ASP A 419 -68.38 -45.19 -47.43
N ILE A 420 -67.26 -45.33 -46.71
CA ILE A 420 -65.92 -45.49 -47.29
C ILE A 420 -65.81 -46.89 -47.93
N LEU A 421 -65.30 -46.96 -49.16
CA LEU A 421 -65.11 -48.22 -49.87
C LEU A 421 -63.84 -48.95 -49.37
N PRO A 422 -63.83 -50.30 -49.33
CA PRO A 422 -62.71 -51.08 -48.83
C PRO A 422 -61.36 -50.78 -49.49
N LYS A 423 -61.36 -50.38 -50.76
CA LYS A 423 -60.14 -50.01 -51.50
C LYS A 423 -59.39 -48.81 -50.92
N SER A 424 -60.03 -47.99 -50.08
CA SER A 424 -59.37 -46.86 -49.42
C SER A 424 -58.83 -47.22 -48.03
N PHE A 425 -59.06 -48.43 -47.53
CA PHE A 425 -58.65 -48.77 -46.17
C PHE A 425 -57.14 -48.80 -45.99
N ALA A 426 -56.38 -49.30 -46.99
CA ALA A 426 -54.92 -49.28 -46.95
C ALA A 426 -54.37 -47.85 -46.86
N LEU A 427 -54.85 -46.94 -47.72
CA LEU A 427 -54.49 -45.52 -47.64
C LEU A 427 -54.79 -44.91 -46.26
N LEU A 428 -55.96 -45.22 -45.70
CA LEU A 428 -56.34 -44.75 -44.36
C LEU A 428 -55.51 -45.40 -43.24
N ASP A 429 -55.03 -46.62 -43.43
CA ASP A 429 -54.09 -47.28 -42.51
C ASP A 429 -52.74 -46.55 -42.53
N ASN A 430 -52.23 -46.19 -43.71
CA ASN A 430 -50.99 -45.41 -43.87
C ASN A 430 -51.09 -44.03 -43.22
N VAL A 431 -52.18 -43.28 -43.48
CA VAL A 431 -52.41 -41.98 -42.81
C VAL A 431 -52.42 -42.11 -41.29
N ALA A 432 -53.00 -43.20 -40.77
CA ALA A 432 -52.99 -43.44 -39.32
C ALA A 432 -51.62 -43.87 -38.78
N ALA A 433 -50.79 -44.56 -39.57
CA ALA A 433 -49.42 -44.90 -39.20
C ALA A 433 -48.58 -43.61 -39.07
N VAL A 434 -48.62 -42.74 -40.09
CA VAL A 434 -48.01 -41.41 -40.08
C VAL A 434 -48.43 -40.62 -38.85
N LEU A 435 -49.72 -40.46 -38.60
CA LEU A 435 -50.20 -39.70 -37.42
C LEU A 435 -49.72 -40.28 -36.07
N LYS A 436 -49.45 -41.58 -35.98
CA LYS A 436 -48.91 -42.19 -34.75
C LYS A 436 -47.42 -41.92 -34.59
N LYS A 437 -46.67 -41.92 -35.69
CA LYS A 437 -45.23 -41.65 -35.70
C LYS A 437 -44.92 -40.18 -35.41
N PHE A 438 -45.82 -39.27 -35.81
CA PHE A 438 -45.71 -37.83 -35.59
C PHE A 438 -46.61 -37.34 -34.44
N PRO A 439 -46.24 -37.53 -33.16
CA PRO A 439 -46.98 -36.99 -32.02
C PRO A 439 -46.86 -35.47 -31.87
N ASN A 440 -45.88 -34.85 -32.55
CA ASN A 440 -45.72 -33.40 -32.67
C ASN A 440 -46.88 -32.75 -33.44
N VAL A 441 -47.50 -33.45 -34.40
CA VAL A 441 -48.74 -33.01 -35.05
C VAL A 441 -49.91 -33.13 -34.06
N LYS A 442 -50.16 -32.08 -33.27
CA LYS A 442 -51.16 -32.09 -32.21
C LYS A 442 -52.57 -32.18 -32.74
N LYS A 443 -52.89 -31.52 -33.86
CA LYS A 443 -54.26 -31.45 -34.36
C LYS A 443 -54.34 -31.43 -35.88
N VAL A 444 -55.17 -32.30 -36.45
CA VAL A 444 -55.45 -32.41 -37.89
C VAL A 444 -56.94 -32.29 -38.17
N ARG A 445 -57.28 -31.46 -39.16
CA ARG A 445 -58.63 -31.32 -39.70
C ARG A 445 -58.79 -32.16 -40.96
N VAL A 446 -59.75 -33.08 -40.93
CA VAL A 446 -60.21 -33.85 -42.08
C VAL A 446 -61.23 -33.01 -42.85
N GLU A 447 -60.87 -32.58 -44.06
CA GLU A 447 -61.69 -31.71 -44.89
C GLU A 447 -62.36 -32.50 -46.02
N GLY A 448 -63.69 -32.41 -46.13
CA GLY A 448 -64.45 -33.01 -47.23
C GLY A 448 -64.82 -31.96 -48.27
N HIS A 449 -64.64 -32.30 -49.55
CA HIS A 449 -64.94 -31.41 -50.69
C HIS A 449 -65.79 -32.12 -51.76
N THR A 450 -66.64 -31.37 -52.45
CA THR A 450 -67.47 -31.84 -53.57
C THR A 450 -67.19 -31.05 -54.85
N ASP A 451 -67.78 -31.49 -55.96
CA ASP A 451 -67.84 -30.70 -57.19
C ASP A 451 -68.99 -29.68 -57.16
N ASP A 452 -69.10 -28.90 -58.24
CA ASP A 452 -70.06 -27.83 -58.44
C ASP A 452 -71.45 -28.30 -58.92
N VAL A 453 -71.71 -29.62 -58.92
CA VAL A 453 -72.96 -30.21 -59.42
C VAL A 453 -73.91 -30.52 -58.26
N GLY A 454 -75.15 -30.06 -58.37
CA GLY A 454 -76.19 -30.28 -57.36
C GLY A 454 -76.52 -29.04 -56.53
N GLU A 455 -77.31 -29.22 -55.47
CA GLU A 455 -77.64 -28.14 -54.55
C GLU A 455 -76.48 -27.92 -53.56
N ALA A 456 -76.02 -26.67 -53.41
CA ALA A 456 -74.91 -26.31 -52.53
C ALA A 456 -75.11 -26.81 -51.08
N LYS A 457 -76.33 -26.72 -50.54
CA LYS A 457 -76.65 -27.23 -49.20
C LYS A 457 -76.48 -28.75 -49.09
N ALA A 458 -76.97 -29.49 -50.09
CA ALA A 458 -76.81 -30.94 -50.14
C ALA A 458 -75.34 -31.36 -50.28
N ASN A 459 -74.56 -30.61 -51.06
CA ASN A 459 -73.12 -30.81 -51.22
C ASN A 459 -72.35 -30.54 -49.93
N LEU A 460 -72.69 -29.47 -49.21
CA LEU A 460 -72.12 -29.16 -47.90
C LEU A 460 -72.41 -30.29 -46.91
N GLU A 461 -73.68 -30.71 -46.77
CA GLU A 461 -74.07 -31.82 -45.89
C GLU A 461 -73.38 -33.14 -46.26
N LEU A 462 -73.24 -33.44 -47.56
CA LEU A 462 -72.56 -34.65 -48.02
C LEU A 462 -71.06 -34.62 -47.68
N SER A 463 -70.41 -33.48 -47.91
CA SER A 463 -68.99 -33.29 -47.63
C SER A 463 -68.69 -33.42 -46.13
N GLU A 464 -69.55 -32.86 -45.27
CA GLU A 464 -69.47 -32.96 -43.81
C GLU A 464 -69.58 -34.41 -43.34
N ARG A 465 -70.57 -35.15 -43.88
CA ARG A 465 -70.73 -36.59 -43.54
C ARG A 465 -69.54 -37.43 -44.00
N ARG A 466 -68.94 -37.11 -45.15
CA ARG A 466 -67.75 -37.82 -45.67
C ARG A 466 -66.52 -37.53 -44.81
N ALA A 467 -66.26 -36.26 -44.50
CA ALA A 467 -65.21 -35.86 -43.58
C ALA A 467 -65.36 -36.55 -42.23
N LYS A 468 -66.57 -36.57 -41.67
CA LYS A 468 -66.89 -37.28 -40.44
C LYS A 468 -66.66 -38.79 -40.53
N SER A 469 -66.99 -39.41 -41.67
CA SER A 469 -66.78 -40.86 -41.86
C SER A 469 -65.29 -41.21 -41.88
N VAL A 470 -64.46 -40.35 -42.48
CA VAL A 470 -62.99 -40.50 -42.45
C VAL A 470 -62.45 -40.24 -41.05
N TYR A 471 -62.94 -39.20 -40.35
CA TYR A 471 -62.63 -38.97 -38.93
C TYR A 471 -62.92 -40.21 -38.08
N ASP A 472 -64.13 -40.78 -38.19
CA ASP A 472 -64.52 -41.96 -37.41
C ASP A 472 -63.65 -43.18 -37.78
N ALA A 473 -63.23 -43.29 -39.05
CA ALA A 473 -62.32 -44.31 -39.53
C ALA A 473 -60.88 -44.15 -38.99
N MET A 474 -60.39 -42.93 -38.80
CA MET A 474 -59.10 -42.64 -38.16
C MET A 474 -59.14 -42.95 -36.66
N VAL A 475 -60.21 -42.55 -35.97
CA VAL A 475 -60.42 -42.86 -34.55
C VAL A 475 -60.46 -44.37 -34.33
N LYS A 476 -61.11 -45.12 -35.22
CA LYS A 476 -61.12 -46.60 -35.17
C LYS A 476 -59.73 -47.22 -35.35
N ARG A 477 -58.81 -46.55 -36.05
CA ARG A 477 -57.41 -46.95 -36.20
C ARG A 477 -56.53 -46.56 -35.01
N GLY A 478 -57.11 -45.97 -33.97
CA GLY A 478 -56.43 -45.63 -32.73
C GLY A 478 -55.84 -44.22 -32.70
N ILE A 479 -56.24 -43.32 -33.60
CA ILE A 479 -55.90 -41.90 -33.48
C ILE A 479 -56.81 -41.27 -32.41
N ASP A 480 -56.20 -40.51 -31.49
CA ASP A 480 -56.94 -39.86 -30.42
C ASP A 480 -57.95 -38.84 -30.99
N LYS A 481 -59.17 -38.85 -30.45
CA LYS A 481 -60.25 -37.95 -30.88
C LYS A 481 -59.90 -36.48 -30.73
N THR A 482 -59.05 -36.12 -29.76
CA THR A 482 -58.61 -34.75 -29.50
C THR A 482 -57.65 -34.23 -30.56
N ARG A 483 -56.94 -35.14 -31.23
CA ARG A 483 -56.01 -34.81 -32.33
C ARG A 483 -56.70 -34.61 -33.67
N LEU A 484 -58.01 -34.83 -33.74
CA LEU A 484 -58.76 -34.80 -34.98
C LEU A 484 -59.93 -33.82 -34.88
N GLU A 485 -60.22 -33.16 -36.00
CA GLU A 485 -61.49 -32.50 -36.25
C GLU A 485 -61.94 -32.80 -37.69
N SER A 486 -63.22 -32.62 -38.00
CA SER A 486 -63.75 -32.81 -39.35
C SER A 486 -64.55 -31.60 -39.79
N ALA A 487 -64.44 -31.22 -41.06
CA ALA A 487 -65.24 -30.15 -41.66
C ALA A 487 -65.58 -30.46 -43.12
N GLY A 488 -66.82 -30.19 -43.51
CA GLY A 488 -67.28 -30.18 -44.89
C GLY A 488 -67.25 -28.79 -45.48
N TYR A 489 -66.74 -28.66 -46.71
CA TYR A 489 -66.71 -27.40 -47.45
C TYR A 489 -67.62 -27.39 -48.68
N GLY A 490 -68.26 -28.51 -49.02
CA GLY A 490 -69.02 -28.64 -50.25
C GLY A 490 -68.17 -28.24 -51.47
N ASP A 491 -68.71 -27.36 -52.30
CA ASP A 491 -68.08 -26.82 -53.51
C ASP A 491 -67.38 -25.46 -53.28
N THR A 492 -67.30 -24.98 -52.03
CA THR A 492 -66.81 -23.63 -51.72
C THR A 492 -65.29 -23.48 -51.79
N LYS A 493 -64.54 -24.60 -51.78
CA LYS A 493 -63.08 -24.65 -51.87
C LYS A 493 -62.61 -25.59 -53.00
N PRO A 494 -62.87 -25.25 -54.28
CA PRO A 494 -62.45 -26.08 -55.40
C PRO A 494 -60.93 -26.08 -55.53
N LEU A 495 -60.34 -27.26 -55.78
CA LEU A 495 -58.92 -27.40 -56.14
C LEU A 495 -58.67 -26.85 -57.55
N VAL A 496 -59.60 -27.13 -58.46
CA VAL A 496 -59.57 -26.65 -59.85
C VAL A 496 -60.87 -25.94 -60.14
N ALA A 497 -60.79 -24.67 -60.54
CA ALA A 497 -61.95 -23.81 -60.78
C ALA A 497 -62.75 -24.18 -62.04
N GLU A 498 -62.16 -25.00 -62.92
CA GLU A 498 -62.82 -25.46 -64.15
C GLU A 498 -64.04 -26.33 -63.86
N LYS A 499 -64.98 -26.33 -64.80
CA LYS A 499 -66.25 -27.09 -64.72
C LYS A 499 -66.27 -28.34 -65.60
N THR A 500 -65.09 -28.87 -65.94
CA THR A 500 -64.94 -30.10 -66.72
C THR A 500 -65.15 -31.32 -65.81
N ASP A 501 -65.51 -32.48 -66.38
CA ASP A 501 -65.69 -33.69 -65.57
C ASP A 501 -64.39 -34.12 -64.88
N SER A 502 -63.24 -33.84 -65.49
CA SER A 502 -61.92 -34.04 -64.89
C SER A 502 -61.69 -33.14 -63.67
N ALA A 503 -62.00 -31.84 -63.77
CA ALA A 503 -61.87 -30.89 -62.66
C ALA A 503 -62.84 -31.24 -61.52
N ARG A 504 -64.08 -31.62 -61.85
CA ARG A 504 -65.06 -32.10 -60.86
C ARG A 504 -64.57 -33.35 -60.13
N GLU A 505 -63.99 -34.30 -60.86
CA GLU A 505 -63.40 -35.50 -60.27
C GLU A 505 -62.22 -35.18 -59.35
N GLN A 506 -61.43 -34.14 -59.63
CA GLN A 506 -60.38 -33.66 -58.73
C GLN A 506 -60.94 -32.94 -57.50
N ASN A 507 -62.01 -32.15 -57.67
CA ASN A 507 -62.64 -31.41 -56.56
C ASN A 507 -63.33 -32.34 -55.55
N ARG A 508 -63.85 -33.49 -55.99
CA ARG A 508 -64.36 -34.57 -55.14
C ARG A 508 -63.22 -35.28 -54.38
N ARG A 509 -62.83 -34.75 -53.23
CA ARG A 509 -61.68 -35.24 -52.47
C ARG A 509 -61.83 -35.09 -50.96
N VAL A 510 -60.88 -35.69 -50.25
CA VAL A 510 -60.67 -35.50 -48.82
C VAL A 510 -59.25 -34.97 -48.64
N GLU A 511 -59.06 -33.97 -47.80
CA GLU A 511 -57.74 -33.45 -47.42
C GLU A 511 -57.53 -33.57 -45.90
N PHE A 512 -56.27 -33.67 -45.49
CA PHE A 512 -55.87 -33.63 -44.09
C PHE A 512 -55.01 -32.37 -43.87
N THR A 513 -55.58 -31.36 -43.21
CA THR A 513 -54.90 -30.09 -42.93
C THR A 513 -54.41 -30.06 -41.49
N ILE A 514 -53.15 -29.71 -41.27
CA ILE A 514 -52.58 -29.57 -39.93
C ILE A 514 -53.07 -28.25 -39.35
N VAL A 515 -53.67 -28.31 -38.17
CA VAL A 515 -54.21 -27.15 -37.43
C VAL A 515 -53.23 -26.69 -36.36
N GLU A 516 -52.50 -27.64 -35.77
CA GLU A 516 -51.54 -27.39 -34.69
C GLU A 516 -50.42 -28.43 -34.77
N MET A 517 -49.17 -27.95 -34.79
CA MET A 517 -47.95 -28.75 -34.80
C MET A 517 -46.96 -28.11 -33.81
N GLU A 518 -46.38 -28.92 -32.93
CA GLU A 518 -45.25 -28.46 -32.10
C GLU A 518 -43.95 -28.54 -32.92
N PRO A 519 -43.03 -27.57 -32.76
CA PRO A 519 -41.68 -27.66 -33.31
C PRO A 519 -41.01 -28.97 -32.85
N SER A 520 -40.25 -29.62 -33.73
CA SER A 520 -39.30 -30.66 -33.31
C SER A 520 -38.35 -30.04 -32.28
N LYS A 521 -37.97 -30.85 -31.30
CA LYS A 521 -37.29 -30.42 -30.08
C LYS A 521 -35.82 -30.75 -30.12
#